data_AF-A0A4Y1QV43-F1
#
_entry.id   AF-A0A4Y1QV43-F1
#
_cell.length_a   1.000
_cell.length_b   1.000
_cell.length_c   1.000
_cell.angle_alpha   90.00
_cell.angle_beta   90.00
_cell.angle_gamma   90.00
#
_symmetry.space_group_name_H-M   'P 1'
#
loop_
_entity.id
_entity.type
_entity.pdbx_description
1 polymer ?
#
loop_
_entity_poly.entity_id
_entity_poly.type
_entity_poly.pdbx_seq_one_letter_code
_entity_poly.pdbx_strand_id
1 'polypeptide(L)'
;MARGDLLSFLSKHCCAENIKACMNSDDPIKSEFDFVRAANLGYAFVNFTSTVAASRFYKKFHEKMWEEVSSNNKTREVTCAKLQGLEALRGHFKKKAFWCDTEEYLPVILEPPCDGGVELPNLKTVGKCVGFMRQPWEPWW
;
A
#
# COMPACT_ATOMS: atom_id res chain seq x y z
N MET A 1 1.31 1.92 -11.45
CA MET A 1 1.03 0.74 -10.60
C MET A 1 -0.35 0.93 -10.01
N ALA A 2 -1.29 0.04 -10.30
CA ALA A 2 -2.63 0.07 -9.72
C ALA A 2 -2.61 -0.44 -8.27
N ARG A 3 -3.71 -0.24 -7.53
CA ARG A 3 -3.80 -0.70 -6.12
C ARG A 3 -3.68 -2.23 -6.05
N GLY A 4 -4.33 -2.95 -6.95
CA GLY A 4 -4.27 -4.42 -7.03
C GLY A 4 -2.85 -4.93 -7.23
N ASP A 5 -2.09 -4.31 -8.14
CA ASP A 5 -0.68 -4.65 -8.39
C ASP A 5 0.17 -4.46 -7.13
N LEU A 6 -0.02 -3.34 -6.43
CA LEU A 6 0.70 -3.04 -5.20
C LEU A 6 0.35 -4.04 -4.09
N LEU A 7 -0.93 -4.38 -3.92
CA LEU A 7 -1.37 -5.38 -2.95
C LEU A 7 -0.77 -6.76 -3.25
N SER A 8 -0.77 -7.18 -4.52
CA SER A 8 -0.15 -8.44 -4.96
C SER A 8 1.35 -8.45 -4.67
N PHE A 9 2.03 -7.34 -5.00
CA PHE A 9 3.46 -7.18 -4.76
C PHE A 9 3.81 -7.25 -3.25
N LEU A 10 3.07 -6.54 -2.40
CA LEU A 10 3.25 -6.56 -0.94
C LEU A 10 2.95 -7.94 -0.35
N SER A 11 1.86 -8.58 -0.80
CA SER A 11 1.49 -9.94 -0.37
C SER A 11 2.58 -10.96 -0.70
N LYS A 12 3.09 -10.97 -1.94
CA LYS A 12 4.21 -11.82 -2.35
C LYS A 12 5.46 -11.59 -1.50
N HIS A 13 5.77 -10.33 -1.18
CA HIS A 13 6.90 -10.02 -0.29
C HIS A 13 6.70 -10.60 1.11
N CYS A 14 5.53 -10.36 1.73
CA CYS A 14 5.24 -10.86 3.07
C CYS A 14 5.26 -12.40 3.11
N CYS A 15 4.69 -13.06 2.11
CA CYS A 15 4.74 -14.52 1.95
C CYS A 15 6.19 -15.03 1.96
N ALA A 16 7.06 -14.44 1.12
CA ALA A 16 8.45 -14.85 1.01
C ALA A 16 9.23 -14.63 2.32
N GLU A 17 9.01 -13.50 3.01
CA GLU A 17 9.66 -13.24 4.30
C GLU A 17 9.15 -14.17 5.40
N ASN A 18 7.86 -14.50 5.41
CA ASN A 18 7.27 -15.42 6.39
C ASN A 18 7.70 -16.87 6.17
N ILE A 19 7.88 -17.31 4.92
CA ILE A 19 8.48 -18.62 4.61
C ILE A 19 9.93 -18.68 5.11
N LYS A 20 10.72 -17.62 4.89
CA LYS A 20 12.09 -17.55 5.40
C LYS A 20 12.14 -17.59 6.93
N ALA A 21 11.25 -16.87 7.60
CA ALA A 21 11.15 -16.88 9.06
C ALA A 21 10.74 -18.27 9.59
N CYS A 22 9.85 -18.99 8.88
CA CYS A 22 9.50 -20.36 9.25
C CYS A 22 10.69 -21.34 9.13
N MET A 23 11.62 -21.09 8.19
CA MET A 23 12.82 -21.91 8.01
C MET A 23 13.95 -21.55 8.99
N ASN A 24 13.93 -20.34 9.57
CA ASN A 24 14.94 -19.84 10.48
C ASN A 24 14.29 -19.50 11.83
N SER A 25 14.41 -20.38 12.82
CA SER A 25 13.71 -20.29 14.11
C SER A 25 13.98 -19.04 14.96
N ASP A 26 14.94 -18.21 14.55
CA ASP A 26 15.41 -17.06 15.31
C ASP A 26 14.53 -15.80 15.12
N ASP A 27 13.57 -15.83 14.19
CA ASP A 27 12.74 -14.68 13.85
C ASP A 27 11.23 -14.97 13.98
N PRO A 28 10.64 -14.77 15.17
CA PRO A 28 9.23 -15.10 15.41
C PRO A 28 8.25 -14.07 14.82
N ILE A 29 8.73 -12.95 14.28
CA ILE A 29 7.87 -11.83 13.86
C ILE A 29 7.42 -12.01 12.41
N LYS A 30 6.11 -12.11 12.20
CA LYS A 30 5.53 -12.11 10.85
C LYS A 30 5.67 -10.75 10.17
N SER A 31 5.92 -10.79 8.87
CA SER A 31 5.73 -9.67 7.96
C SER A 31 4.25 -9.59 7.57
N GLU A 32 3.57 -8.53 7.98
CA GLU A 32 2.17 -8.29 7.65
C GLU A 32 1.91 -6.79 7.45
N PHE A 33 0.88 -6.45 6.67
CA PHE A 33 0.46 -5.07 6.44
C PHE A 33 -1.07 -4.92 6.51
N ASP A 34 -1.54 -3.77 6.97
CA ASP A 34 -2.95 -3.52 7.30
C ASP A 34 -3.53 -2.24 6.64
N PHE A 35 -2.69 -1.45 5.97
CA PHE A 35 -3.14 -0.25 5.27
C PHE A 35 -2.37 -0.04 3.97
N VAL A 36 -3.08 0.30 2.90
CA VAL A 36 -2.49 0.68 1.61
C VAL A 36 -3.22 1.89 1.02
N ARG A 37 -2.45 2.87 0.55
CA ARG A 37 -2.94 3.96 -0.33
C ARG A 37 -1.99 4.08 -1.51
N ALA A 38 -2.41 3.62 -2.68
CA ALA A 38 -1.70 3.87 -3.94
C ALA A 38 -2.13 5.23 -4.50
N ALA A 39 -1.20 6.18 -4.62
CA ALA A 39 -1.48 7.45 -5.28
C ALA A 39 -1.00 7.39 -6.74
N ASN A 40 -1.82 7.89 -7.66
CA ASN A 40 -1.49 8.05 -9.09
C ASN A 40 -0.35 9.05 -9.35
N LEU A 41 0.14 9.74 -8.32
CA LEU A 41 1.27 10.67 -8.35
C LEU A 41 2.64 9.98 -8.22
N GLY A 42 2.69 8.64 -8.23
CA GLY A 42 3.96 7.89 -8.23
C GLY A 42 4.50 7.53 -6.84
N TYR A 43 3.67 7.61 -5.79
CA TYR A 43 4.02 7.17 -4.44
C TYR A 43 2.86 6.39 -3.82
N ALA A 44 3.15 5.63 -2.77
CA ALA A 44 2.15 4.93 -1.98
C ALA A 44 2.45 5.01 -0.50
N PHE A 45 1.40 4.89 0.33
CA PHE A 45 1.55 4.65 1.76
C PHE A 45 1.21 3.20 2.06
N VAL A 46 2.04 2.56 2.87
CA VAL A 46 1.84 1.20 3.36
C VAL A 46 2.09 1.22 4.87
N ASN A 47 1.18 0.65 5.65
CA ASN A 47 1.43 0.40 7.07
C ASN A 47 1.70 -1.08 7.28
N PHE A 48 2.91 -1.38 7.73
CA PHE A 48 3.25 -2.71 8.24
C PHE A 48 2.86 -2.79 9.72
N THR A 49 2.43 -3.97 10.17
CA THR A 49 2.02 -4.19 11.56
C THR A 49 3.20 -4.17 12.54
N SER A 50 4.43 -4.37 12.03
CA SER A 50 5.66 -4.32 12.82
C SER A 50 6.78 -3.54 12.13
N THR A 51 7.66 -2.97 12.94
CA THR A 51 8.87 -2.27 12.46
C THR A 51 9.84 -3.23 11.79
N VAL A 52 9.87 -4.50 12.22
CA VAL A 52 10.68 -5.56 11.60
C VAL A 52 10.22 -5.82 10.17
N ALA A 53 8.92 -5.95 9.94
CA ALA A 53 8.35 -6.11 8.60
C ALA A 53 8.68 -4.92 7.70
N ALA A 54 8.50 -3.69 8.19
CA ALA A 54 8.89 -2.48 7.46
C ALA A 54 10.40 -2.45 7.14
N SER A 55 11.25 -2.89 8.07
CA SER A 55 12.70 -2.97 7.88
C SER A 55 13.08 -4.00 6.80
N ARG A 56 12.46 -5.18 6.79
CA ARG A 56 12.66 -6.20 5.75
C ARG A 56 12.29 -5.65 4.37
N PHE A 57 11.16 -4.94 4.28
CA PHE A 57 10.73 -4.31 3.04
C PHE A 57 11.72 -3.24 2.57
N TYR A 58 12.12 -2.33 3.47
CA TYR A 58 13.10 -1.27 3.18
C TYR A 58 14.42 -1.85 2.66
N LYS A 59 15.01 -2.81 3.39
CA LYS A 59 16.28 -3.44 3.00
C LYS A 59 16.22 -4.10 1.62
N LYS A 60 15.06 -4.67 1.26
CA LYS A 60 14.89 -5.39 0.01
C LYS A 60 14.67 -4.47 -1.20
N PHE A 61 13.93 -3.37 -1.03
CA PHE A 61 13.43 -2.58 -2.15
C PHE A 61 13.88 -1.13 -2.20
N HIS A 62 14.48 -0.60 -1.13
CA HIS A 62 15.04 0.75 -1.15
C HIS A 62 16.20 0.84 -2.13
N GLU A 63 16.20 1.89 -2.96
CA GLU A 63 17.20 2.16 -4.00
C GLU A 63 17.32 1.02 -5.03
N LYS A 64 16.26 0.22 -5.22
CA LYS A 64 16.19 -0.82 -6.24
C LYS A 64 15.33 -0.40 -7.42
N MET A 65 15.71 -0.84 -8.62
CA MET A 65 14.93 -0.61 -9.83
C MET A 65 13.68 -1.50 -9.88
N TRP A 66 12.68 -1.12 -10.66
CA TRP A 66 11.58 -2.01 -11.01
C TRP A 66 12.03 -3.07 -12.02
N GLU A 67 12.67 -4.15 -11.56
CA GLU A 67 13.16 -5.25 -12.41
C GLU A 67 12.05 -5.91 -13.24
N GLU A 68 10.81 -5.89 -12.74
CA GLU A 68 9.63 -6.50 -13.39
C GLU A 68 9.02 -5.64 -14.52
N VAL A 69 9.53 -4.43 -14.77
CA VAL A 69 9.01 -3.54 -15.84
C VAL A 69 10.18 -3.06 -16.71
N SER A 70 10.45 -3.81 -17.78
CA SER A 70 11.59 -3.63 -18.70
C SER A 70 11.71 -2.26 -19.37
N SER A 71 10.67 -1.42 -19.33
CA SER A 71 10.66 -0.06 -19.87
C SER A 71 10.76 1.05 -18.81
N ASN A 72 10.90 0.70 -17.53
CA ASN A 72 10.76 1.66 -16.43
C ASN A 72 12.07 1.79 -15.62
N ASN A 73 12.89 2.77 -15.97
CA ASN A 73 14.14 3.12 -15.26
C ASN A 73 13.93 3.79 -13.89
N LYS A 74 12.73 3.70 -13.32
CA LYS A 74 12.43 4.33 -12.03
C LYS A 74 13.04 3.51 -10.88
N THR A 75 13.88 4.17 -10.10
CA THR A 75 14.37 3.65 -8.82
C THR A 75 13.31 3.86 -7.73
N ARG A 76 13.11 2.86 -6.87
CA ARG A 76 12.18 2.93 -5.75
C ARG A 76 12.88 3.59 -4.57
N GLU A 77 12.25 4.62 -4.02
CA GLU A 77 12.62 5.17 -2.73
C GLU A 77 11.61 4.69 -1.69
N VAL A 78 12.11 4.33 -0.50
CA VAL A 78 11.29 3.88 0.62
C VAL A 78 11.71 4.74 1.78
N THR A 79 10.79 5.51 2.34
CA THR A 79 11.07 6.41 3.46
C THR A 79 10.00 6.28 4.52
N CYS A 80 10.34 6.62 5.75
CA CYS A 80 9.36 6.67 6.82
C CYS A 80 8.37 7.81 6.56
N ALA A 81 7.08 7.49 6.53
CA ALA A 81 6.02 8.50 6.41
C ALA A 81 5.97 9.38 7.67
N LYS A 82 5.59 10.65 7.53
CA LYS A 82 5.37 11.56 8.67
C LYS A 82 4.20 11.12 9.55
N LEU A 83 3.18 10.50 8.95
CA LEU A 83 2.02 9.96 9.64
C LEU A 83 2.21 8.44 9.78
N GLN A 84 2.25 7.94 11.01
CA GLN A 84 2.60 6.56 11.35
C GLN A 84 1.47 5.86 12.11
N GLY A 85 1.30 4.56 11.84
CA GLY A 85 0.33 3.69 12.52
C GLY A 85 -1.07 3.73 11.92
N LEU A 86 -1.74 2.58 11.96
CA LEU A 86 -3.07 2.35 11.38
C LEU A 86 -4.13 3.34 11.89
N GLU A 87 -4.16 3.59 13.19
CA GLU A 87 -5.14 4.48 13.82
C GLU A 87 -5.03 5.92 13.32
N ALA A 88 -3.79 6.43 13.24
CA ALA A 88 -3.52 7.78 12.78
C ALA A 88 -3.84 7.91 11.28
N LEU A 89 -3.49 6.90 10.48
CA LEU A 89 -3.83 6.82 9.05
C LEU A 89 -5.34 6.80 8.85
N ARG A 90 -6.06 5.94 9.58
CA ARG A 90 -7.52 5.87 9.53
C ARG A 90 -8.16 7.20 9.92
N GLY A 91 -7.75 7.79 11.04
CA GLY A 91 -8.26 9.08 11.50
C GLY A 91 -8.02 10.20 10.48
N HIS A 92 -6.82 10.22 9.88
CA HIS A 92 -6.45 11.22 8.88
C HIS A 92 -7.27 11.11 7.60
N PHE A 93 -7.47 9.89 7.07
CA PHE A 93 -8.13 9.69 5.79
C PHE A 93 -9.66 9.57 5.89
N LYS A 94 -10.22 9.18 7.04
CA LYS A 94 -11.68 8.97 7.22
C LYS A 94 -12.52 10.18 6.84
N LYS A 95 -12.02 11.39 7.07
CA LYS A 95 -12.74 12.65 6.76
C LYS A 95 -12.33 13.28 5.43
N LYS A 96 -11.42 12.67 4.67
CA LYS A 96 -10.94 13.22 3.40
C LYS A 96 -11.88 12.87 2.26
N ALA A 97 -12.10 13.85 1.40
CA ALA A 97 -12.70 13.68 0.08
C ALA A 97 -11.59 13.46 -0.95
N PHE A 98 -11.75 12.44 -1.79
CA PHE A 98 -10.84 12.12 -2.88
C PHE A 98 -11.56 12.38 -4.20
N TRP A 99 -10.97 13.27 -4.99
CA TRP A 99 -11.41 13.59 -6.34
C TRP A 99 -10.91 12.50 -7.29
N CYS A 100 -11.71 11.45 -7.41
CA CYS A 100 -11.44 10.30 -8.25
C CYS A 100 -12.76 9.71 -8.76
N ASP A 101 -12.71 8.99 -9.88
CA ASP A 101 -13.91 8.42 -10.50
C ASP A 101 -14.33 7.09 -9.90
N THR A 102 -13.40 6.39 -9.24
CA THR A 102 -13.64 5.06 -8.69
C THR A 102 -13.11 4.96 -7.26
N GLU A 103 -13.69 4.06 -6.47
CA GLU A 103 -13.18 3.75 -5.13
C GLU A 103 -11.83 3.03 -5.15
N GLU A 104 -11.30 2.68 -6.33
CA GLU A 104 -9.99 2.05 -6.48
C GLU A 104 -8.83 2.94 -6.01
N TYR A 105 -9.04 4.26 -6.07
CA TYR A 105 -8.07 5.25 -5.64
C TYR A 105 -8.17 5.61 -4.15
N LEU A 106 -9.18 5.08 -3.45
CA LEU A 106 -9.31 5.26 -2.02
C LEU A 106 -8.28 4.41 -1.28
N PRO A 107 -7.74 4.93 -0.15
CA PRO A 107 -7.02 4.11 0.81
C PRO A 107 -7.86 2.91 1.26
N VAL A 108 -7.21 1.80 1.54
CA VAL A 108 -7.84 0.57 2.05
C VAL A 108 -7.18 0.13 3.35
N ILE A 109 -8.00 -0.39 4.25
CA ILE A 109 -7.58 -1.13 5.44
C ILE A 109 -7.84 -2.61 5.18
N LEU A 110 -6.89 -3.46 5.57
CA LEU A 110 -6.99 -4.91 5.50
C LEU A 110 -7.30 -5.45 6.90
N GLU A 111 -8.42 -6.15 7.03
CA GLU A 111 -8.81 -6.78 8.29
C GLU A 111 -9.21 -8.26 8.03
N PRO A 112 -8.46 -9.24 8.58
CA PRO A 112 -7.21 -9.08 9.33
C PRO A 112 -6.04 -8.54 8.46
N PRO A 113 -4.89 -8.16 9.06
CA PRO A 113 -3.68 -7.81 8.31
C PRO A 113 -3.30 -8.91 7.31
N CYS A 114 -2.74 -8.52 6.17
CA CYS A 114 -2.30 -9.47 5.14
C CYS A 114 -0.88 -9.93 5.44
N ASP A 115 -0.71 -11.25 5.61
CA ASP A 115 0.57 -11.91 5.88
C ASP A 115 1.17 -12.62 4.65
N GLY A 116 0.58 -12.41 3.47
CA GLY A 116 1.01 -13.06 2.23
C GLY A 116 0.30 -14.38 1.89
N GLY A 117 -0.90 -14.60 2.44
CA GLY A 117 -1.77 -15.71 2.04
C GLY A 117 -2.18 -15.71 0.56
N VAL A 118 -2.79 -16.82 0.12
CA VAL A 118 -3.23 -17.04 -1.28
C VAL A 118 -4.28 -16.02 -1.71
N GLU A 119 -5.17 -15.64 -0.79
CA GLU A 119 -6.22 -14.66 -1.01
C GLU A 119 -5.97 -13.39 -0.20
N LEU A 120 -6.34 -12.24 -0.77
CA LEU A 120 -6.28 -10.97 -0.04
C LEU A 120 -7.40 -10.93 1.02
N PRO A 121 -7.11 -10.42 2.24
CA PRO A 121 -8.14 -10.14 3.23
C PRO A 121 -9.19 -9.14 2.75
N ASN A 122 -10.24 -8.98 3.57
CA ASN A 122 -11.28 -8.00 3.29
C ASN A 122 -10.70 -6.57 3.23
N LEU A 123 -10.99 -5.87 2.14
CA LEU A 123 -10.52 -4.52 1.86
C LEU A 123 -11.62 -3.52 2.23
N LYS A 124 -11.38 -2.72 3.27
CA LYS A 124 -12.29 -1.63 3.69
C LYS A 124 -11.77 -0.29 3.19
N THR A 125 -12.50 0.36 2.30
CA THR A 125 -12.15 1.70 1.81
C THR A 125 -12.26 2.75 2.92
N VAL A 126 -11.39 3.76 2.91
CA VAL A 126 -11.35 4.84 3.89
C VAL A 126 -11.44 6.20 3.21
N GLY A 127 -12.40 7.01 3.63
CA GLY A 127 -12.67 8.34 3.06
C GLY A 127 -13.86 8.32 2.12
N LYS A 128 -14.01 9.38 1.31
CA LYS A 128 -15.13 9.53 0.37
C LYS A 128 -14.64 9.77 -1.04
N CYS A 129 -15.11 8.97 -1.99
CA CYS A 129 -14.99 9.26 -3.42
C CYS A 129 -16.03 10.33 -3.78
N VAL A 130 -15.62 11.48 -4.31
CA VAL A 130 -16.54 12.58 -4.66
C VAL A 130 -16.80 12.72 -6.15
N GLY A 131 -16.17 11.89 -6.99
CA GLY A 131 -16.24 11.98 -8.45
C GLY A 131 -15.59 13.26 -9.00
N PHE A 132 -15.30 13.29 -10.30
CA PHE A 132 -15.22 14.58 -10.99
C PHE A 132 -16.66 15.07 -11.20
N MET A 133 -17.16 15.93 -10.31
CA MET A 133 -18.36 16.69 -10.62
C MET A 133 -18.01 17.57 -11.83
N ARG A 134 -18.44 17.17 -13.04
CA ARG A 134 -18.44 18.09 -14.19
C ARG A 134 -19.30 19.28 -13.77
N GLN A 135 -18.68 20.46 -13.65
CA GLN A 135 -19.46 21.68 -13.56
C GLN A 135 -20.31 21.77 -14.84
N PRO A 136 -21.65 21.93 -14.77
CA PRO A 136 -22.51 22.01 -15.95
C PRO A 136 -22.21 23.19 -16.89
N TRP A 137 -21.30 24.10 -16.52
CA TRP A 137 -21.19 25.44 -17.09
C TRP A 137 -19.81 25.79 -17.65
N GLU A 138 -18.82 24.89 -17.63
CA GLU A 138 -17.48 25.20 -18.14
C GLU A 138 -17.38 24.94 -19.65
N PRO A 139 -17.13 25.96 -20.49
CA PRO A 139 -16.99 25.78 -21.94
C PRO A 139 -15.64 25.13 -22.28
N TRP A 140 -15.62 24.39 -23.39
CA TRP A 140 -14.41 23.80 -23.96
C TRP A 140 -13.65 24.84 -24.79
N TRP A 141 -13.00 25.79 -24.14
CA TRP A 141 -11.92 26.63 -24.70
C TRP A 141 -11.16 27.37 -23.61
#